data_AF-X0TND6-F1
#
_entry.id   AF-X0TND6-F1
#
_cell.length_a   1.000
_cell.length_b   1.000
_cell.length_c   1.000
_cell.angle_alpha   90.00
_cell.angle_beta   90.00
_cell.angle_gamma   90.00
#
_symmetry.space_group_name_H-M   'P 1'
#
loop_
_entity.id
_entity.type
_entity.pdbx_description
1 polymer ?
#
loop_
_entity_poly.entity_id
_entity_poly.type
_entity_poly.pdbx_seq_one_letter_code
_entity_poly.pdbx_strand_id
1 'polypeptide(L)'
;LTPAERGDLESVDVQRIKARVAAALPEYMVPAGYVVLDEIPITAHGKIDRRALPDPDIQSRTAFRELTTDTERTVAGLFADLLGVDQVGADDSFFELGGHSLLATKLV
;
A
#
# COMPACT_ATOMS: atom_id res chain seq x y z
N LEU A 1 -31.81 -15.37 11.53
CA LEU A 1 -30.60 -14.55 11.26
C LEU A 1 -30.88 -13.78 10.00
N THR A 2 -31.18 -12.50 10.16
CA THR A 2 -31.47 -11.58 9.07
C THR A 2 -30.19 -11.37 8.25
N PRO A 3 -30.25 -11.18 6.91
CA PRO A 3 -29.05 -10.99 6.08
C PRO A 3 -28.12 -9.85 6.53
N ALA A 4 -28.61 -8.91 7.35
CA ALA A 4 -27.86 -7.79 7.91
C ALA A 4 -26.78 -8.19 8.95
N GLU A 5 -26.85 -9.39 9.54
CA GLU A 5 -25.93 -9.82 10.61
C GLU A 5 -24.68 -10.56 10.10
N ARG A 6 -24.54 -10.80 8.79
CA ARG A 6 -23.38 -11.51 8.21
C ARG A 6 -22.18 -10.60 7.93
N GLY A 7 -22.36 -9.28 7.96
CA GLY A 7 -21.33 -8.30 7.56
C GLY A 7 -20.14 -8.19 8.51
N ASP A 8 -20.27 -8.60 9.78
CA ASP A 8 -19.25 -8.38 10.81
C ASP A 8 -18.28 -9.55 11.05
N LEU A 9 -18.46 -10.71 10.38
CA LEU A 9 -17.64 -11.92 10.62
C LEU A 9 -16.61 -12.25 9.52
N GLU A 10 -16.61 -11.54 8.38
CA GLU A 10 -15.76 -11.87 7.21
C GLU A 10 -14.89 -10.70 6.71
N SER A 11 -14.59 -9.70 7.54
CA SER A 11 -13.68 -8.62 7.13
C SER A 11 -12.25 -9.15 6.98
N VAL A 12 -11.68 -9.04 5.77
CA VAL A 12 -10.30 -9.45 5.49
C VAL A 12 -9.30 -8.58 6.26
N ASP A 13 -8.50 -9.20 7.14
CA ASP A 13 -7.45 -8.51 7.88
C ASP A 13 -6.19 -8.32 7.01
N VAL A 14 -6.15 -7.20 6.29
CA VAL A 14 -5.05 -6.83 5.40
C VAL A 14 -3.73 -6.66 6.16
N GLN A 15 -3.75 -6.19 7.41
CA GLN A 15 -2.52 -5.96 8.19
C GLN A 15 -1.84 -7.27 8.56
N ARG A 16 -2.64 -8.28 8.95
CA ARG A 16 -2.13 -9.64 9.18
C ARG A 16 -1.53 -10.26 7.91
N ILE A 17 -2.16 -10.05 6.75
CA ILE A 17 -1.65 -10.55 5.47
C ILE A 17 -0.31 -9.87 5.13
N LYS A 18 -0.26 -8.53 5.20
CA LYS A 18 0.95 -7.74 4.99
C LYS A 18 2.12 -8.23 5.86
N ALA A 19 1.87 -8.44 7.16
CA ALA A 19 2.88 -8.95 8.09
C ALA A 19 3.37 -10.35 7.72
N ARG A 20 2.46 -11.25 7.31
CA ARG A 20 2.83 -12.62 6.94
C ARG A 20 3.62 -12.68 5.64
N VAL A 21 3.26 -11.88 4.65
CA VAL A 21 3.95 -11.79 3.36
C VAL A 21 5.37 -11.23 3.56
N ALA A 22 5.52 -10.15 4.32
CA ALA A 22 6.82 -9.55 4.62
C ALA A 22 7.76 -10.51 5.38
N ALA A 23 7.21 -11.39 6.22
CA ALA A 23 7.99 -12.41 6.93
C ALA A 23 8.39 -13.61 6.04
N ALA A 24 7.71 -13.81 4.91
CA ALA A 24 7.87 -14.99 4.06
C ALA A 24 8.66 -14.72 2.77
N LEU A 25 8.70 -13.46 2.32
CA LEU A 25 9.29 -13.07 1.05
C LEU A 25 10.49 -12.13 1.24
N PRO A 26 11.46 -12.14 0.30
CA PRO A 26 12.43 -11.06 0.18
C PRO A 26 11.74 -9.71 0.00
N GLU A 27 12.36 -8.64 0.50
CA GLU A 27 11.78 -7.28 0.52
C GLU A 27 11.28 -6.81 -0.86
N TYR A 28 12.06 -7.05 -1.92
CA TYR A 28 11.70 -6.65 -3.29
C TYR A 28 10.52 -7.43 -3.90
N MET A 29 10.02 -8.48 -3.23
CA MET A 29 8.82 -9.22 -3.63
C MET A 29 7.59 -8.87 -2.79
N VAL A 30 7.74 -8.02 -1.76
CA VAL A 30 6.64 -7.59 -0.90
C VAL A 30 5.80 -6.55 -1.66
N PRO A 31 4.49 -6.78 -1.87
CA PRO A 31 3.61 -5.79 -2.49
C PRO A 31 3.47 -4.52 -1.66
N ALA A 32 3.50 -3.36 -2.31
CA ALA A 32 3.20 -2.07 -1.69
C ALA A 32 1.69 -1.84 -1.48
N GLY A 33 0.85 -2.43 -2.33
CA GLY A 33 -0.60 -2.24 -2.33
C GLY A 33 -1.38 -3.55 -2.19
N TYR A 34 -2.52 -3.49 -1.49
CA TYR A 34 -3.44 -4.61 -1.31
C TYR A 34 -4.86 -4.11 -1.46
N VAL A 35 -5.66 -4.78 -2.30
CA VAL A 35 -7.08 -4.46 -2.47
C VAL A 35 -7.90 -5.69 -2.15
N VAL A 36 -8.90 -5.53 -1.28
CA VAL A 36 -9.90 -6.55 -1.03
C VAL A 36 -11.00 -6.39 -2.08
N LEU A 37 -11.27 -7.46 -2.81
CA LEU A 37 -12.32 -7.50 -3.82
C LEU A 37 -13.36 -8.53 -3.37
N ASP A 38 -14.64 -8.18 -3.50
CA ASP A 38 -15.73 -9.14 -3.29
C ASP A 38 -15.74 -10.19 -4.40
N GLU A 39 -15.41 -9.78 -5.63
CA GLU A 39 -15.32 -10.67 -6.79
C GLU A 39 -14.16 -10.27 -7.72
N ILE A 40 -13.50 -11.26 -8.31
CA ILE A 40 -12.43 -11.01 -9.30
C ILE A 40 -13.08 -10.64 -10.63
N PRO A 41 -12.78 -9.46 -11.21
CA PRO A 41 -13.34 -9.07 -12.50
C PRO A 41 -12.87 -10.02 -13.61
N ILE A 42 -13.82 -10.54 -14.39
CA ILE A 42 -13.57 -11.44 -15.50
C ILE A 42 -14.14 -10.87 -16.81
N THR A 43 -13.41 -11.09 -17.89
CA THR A 43 -13.87 -10.83 -19.26
C THR A 43 -15.01 -11.79 -19.65
N ALA A 44 -15.74 -11.47 -20.73
CA ALA A 44 -16.76 -12.35 -21.30
C ALA A 44 -16.26 -13.76 -21.69
N HIS A 45 -14.94 -13.95 -21.80
CA HIS A 45 -14.30 -15.22 -22.09
C HIS A 45 -13.77 -15.95 -20.84
N GLY A 46 -14.10 -15.47 -19.64
CA GLY A 46 -13.73 -16.10 -18.36
C GLY A 46 -12.28 -15.88 -17.91
N LYS A 47 -11.52 -15.00 -18.58
CA LYS A 47 -10.18 -14.58 -18.13
C LYS A 47 -10.27 -13.40 -17.19
N ILE A 48 -9.33 -13.28 -16.25
CA ILE A 48 -9.20 -12.09 -15.38
C ILE A 48 -9.07 -10.83 -16.24
N ASP A 49 -9.97 -9.87 -16.02
CA ASP A 49 -9.87 -8.54 -16.63
C ASP A 49 -8.98 -7.64 -15.77
N ARG A 50 -7.68 -7.66 -16.05
CA ARG A 50 -6.70 -6.86 -15.32
C ARG A 50 -6.93 -5.35 -15.45
N ARG A 51 -7.64 -4.89 -16.49
CA ARG A 51 -7.90 -3.45 -16.71
C ARG A 51 -9.05 -2.95 -15.85
N ALA A 52 -9.89 -3.87 -15.39
CA ALA A 52 -11.00 -3.59 -14.49
C ALA A 52 -10.62 -3.76 -13.00
N LEU A 53 -9.38 -4.16 -12.71
CA LEU A 53 -8.89 -4.15 -11.33
C LEU A 53 -8.76 -2.70 -10.85
N PRO A 54 -9.27 -2.36 -9.66
CA PRO A 54 -9.08 -1.04 -9.08
C PRO A 54 -7.61 -0.82 -8.74
N ASP A 55 -7.20 0.45 -8.76
CA ASP A 55 -5.89 0.84 -8.28
C ASP A 55 -5.78 0.60 -6.77
N PRO A 56 -4.64 0.08 -6.28
CA PRO A 56 -4.43 -0.12 -4.86
C PRO A 56 -4.28 1.21 -4.13
N ASP A 57 -4.93 1.31 -2.97
CA ASP A 57 -4.63 2.36 -2.02
C ASP A 57 -3.30 2.03 -1.32
N ILE A 58 -2.24 2.76 -1.67
CA ILE A 58 -0.90 2.55 -1.14
C ILE A 58 -0.78 3.39 0.14
N GLN A 59 -0.87 2.69 1.27
CA GLN A 59 -0.81 3.28 2.60
C GLN A 59 0.37 2.71 3.37
N SER A 60 1.07 3.59 4.08
CA SER A 60 2.16 3.20 4.98
C SER A 60 1.68 2.14 5.99
N ARG A 61 2.57 1.22 6.34
CA ARG A 61 2.33 0.23 7.39
C ARG A 61 2.70 0.76 8.77
N THR A 62 3.48 1.84 8.81
CA THR A 62 3.95 2.45 10.04
C THR A 62 2.93 3.46 10.55
N ALA A 63 2.78 3.52 11.87
CA ALA A 63 1.98 4.57 12.48
C ALA A 63 2.62 5.93 12.18
N PHE A 64 1.79 6.91 11.80
CA PHE A 64 2.29 8.25 11.50
C PHE A 64 3.04 8.82 12.71
N ARG A 65 4.28 9.25 12.47
CA ARG A 65 5.09 10.01 13.42
C ARG A 65 5.39 11.39 12.83
N GLU A 66 5.19 12.42 13.65
CA GLU A 66 5.49 13.80 13.28
C GLU A 66 6.96 14.03 12.95
N LEU A 67 7.19 14.97 12.03
CA LEU A 67 8.50 15.42 11.58
C LEU A 67 9.02 16.49 12.55
N THR A 68 10.04 16.15 13.32
CA THR A 68 10.56 16.99 14.41
C THR A 68 11.79 17.81 14.01
N THR A 69 12.52 17.37 12.99
CA THR A 69 13.75 18.01 12.53
C THR A 69 13.61 18.62 11.13
N ASP A 70 14.48 19.59 10.81
CA ASP A 70 14.51 20.20 9.48
C ASP A 70 14.86 19.18 8.39
N THR A 71 15.75 18.23 8.71
CA THR A 71 16.11 17.13 7.81
C THR A 71 14.91 16.23 7.53
N GLU A 72 14.16 15.82 8.57
CA GLU A 72 12.95 15.01 8.40
C GLU A 72 11.95 15.72 7.48
N ARG A 73 11.69 17.02 7.69
CA ARG A 73 10.77 17.79 6.84
C ARG A 73 11.23 17.89 5.39
N THR A 74 12.54 18.07 5.19
CA THR A 74 13.12 18.14 3.84
C THR A 74 12.97 16.81 3.10
N VAL A 75 13.35 15.70 3.74
CA VAL A 75 13.27 14.36 3.14
C VAL A 75 11.83 13.94 2.88
N ALA A 76 10.93 14.15 3.85
CA ALA A 76 9.51 13.84 3.70
C ALA A 76 8.85 14.63 2.56
N GLY A 77 9.22 15.91 2.39
CA GLY A 77 8.76 16.72 1.25
C GLY A 77 9.21 16.14 -0.10
N LEU A 78 10.48 15.76 -0.21
CA LEU A 78 11.00 15.13 -1.44
C LEU A 78 10.32 13.79 -1.75
N PHE A 79 10.01 12.99 -0.72
CA PHE A 79 9.24 11.76 -0.89
C PHE A 79 7.82 12.06 -1.38
N ALA A 80 7.13 13.00 -0.75
CA ALA A 80 5.78 13.42 -1.14
C ALA A 80 5.74 13.85 -2.62
N ASP A 81 6.68 14.69 -3.03
CA ASP A 81 6.77 15.19 -4.41
C ASP A 81 7.02 14.08 -5.44
N LEU A 82 7.89 13.12 -5.12
CA LEU A 82 8.25 12.04 -6.06
C LEU A 82 7.20 10.95 -6.14
N LEU A 83 6.49 10.70 -5.04
CA LEU A 83 5.48 9.65 -4.93
C LEU A 83 4.08 10.17 -5.26
N GLY A 84 3.88 11.49 -5.25
CA GLY A 84 2.57 12.11 -5.47
C GLY A 84 1.60 11.86 -4.32
N VAL A 85 2.10 11.79 -3.09
CA VAL A 85 1.30 11.56 -1.87
C VAL A 85 1.20 12.83 -1.04
N ASP A 86 0.08 13.03 -0.35
CA ASP A 86 -0.19 14.26 0.40
C ASP A 86 0.68 14.40 1.66
N GLN A 87 1.02 13.29 2.31
CA GLN A 87 1.75 13.30 3.58
C GLN A 87 2.66 12.08 3.72
N VAL A 88 3.87 12.30 4.25
CA VAL A 88 4.85 11.27 4.57
C VAL A 88 5.26 11.45 6.04
N GLY A 89 5.07 10.40 6.83
CA GLY A 89 5.51 10.29 8.21
C GLY A 89 7.01 10.05 8.32
N ALA A 90 7.55 10.36 9.49
CA ALA A 90 9.00 10.32 9.71
C ALA A 90 9.61 8.90 9.67
N ASP A 91 8.78 7.87 9.85
CA ASP A 91 9.18 6.45 9.83
C ASP A 91 8.59 5.69 8.62
N ASP A 92 8.06 6.42 7.63
CA ASP A 92 7.51 5.82 6.42
C ASP A 92 8.63 5.35 5.47
N SER A 93 8.48 4.14 4.95
CA SER A 93 9.38 3.60 3.94
C SER A 93 8.99 4.08 2.54
N PHE A 94 9.98 4.60 1.80
CA PHE A 94 9.82 5.01 0.41
C PHE A 94 9.19 3.90 -0.46
N PHE A 95 9.64 2.66 -0.27
CA PHE A 95 9.19 1.52 -1.06
C PHE A 95 7.80 1.04 -0.65
N GLU A 96 7.45 1.16 0.63
CA GLU A 96 6.09 0.84 1.11
C GLU A 96 5.07 1.85 0.58
N LEU A 97 5.48 3.10 0.34
CA LEU A 97 4.68 4.14 -0.29
C LEU A 97 4.65 4.05 -1.83
N GLY A 98 5.14 2.96 -2.43
CA GLY A 98 5.10 2.74 -3.88
C GLY A 98 6.32 3.28 -4.64
N GLY A 99 7.32 3.77 -3.93
CA GLY A 99 8.61 4.12 -4.50
C GLY A 99 9.35 2.90 -5.05
N HIS A 100 10.20 3.14 -6.04
CA HIS A 100 11.03 2.10 -6.64
C HIS A 100 12.42 2.65 -6.98
N SER A 101 13.39 1.76 -7.27
CA SER A 101 14.80 2.13 -7.41
C SER A 101 15.06 3.25 -8.44
N LEU A 102 14.31 3.28 -9.55
CA LEU A 102 14.42 4.35 -10.56
C LEU A 102 13.96 5.73 -10.04
N LEU A 103 12.98 5.79 -9.13
CA LEU A 103 12.63 7.05 -8.46
C LEU A 103 13.65 7.39 -7.38
N ALA A 104 14.14 6.39 -6.64
CA ALA A 104 15.18 6.58 -5.64
C ALA A 104 16.46 7.18 -6.25
N THR A 105 16.83 6.81 -7.48
CA THR A 105 17.99 7.42 -8.16
C THR A 105 17.82 8.91 -8.48
N LYS A 106 16.60 9.47 -8.42
CA LYS A 106 16.40 10.92 -8.57
C LYS A 106 16.64 11.70 -7.27
N LEU A 107 16.71 11.01 -6.13
CA LEU A 107 16.94 11.59 -4.79
C LEU A 107 18.43 11.72 -4.43
N VAL A 108 19.31 10.94 -5.09
CA VAL A 108 20.74 10.82 -4.74
C VAL A 108 21.61 11.70 -5.62
#